data_AF-A0A836I429-F1
#
_entry.id   AF-A0A836I429-F1
#
_cell.length_a   1.000
_cell.length_b   1.000
_cell.length_c   1.000
_cell.angle_alpha   90.00
_cell.angle_beta   90.00
_cell.angle_gamma   90.00
#
_symmetry.space_group_name_H-M   'P 1'
#
loop_
_entity.id
_entity.type
_entity.pdbx_description
1 polymer ?
#
loop_
_entity_poly.entity_id
_entity_poly.type
_entity_poly.pdbx_seq_one_letter_code
_entity_poly.pdbx_strand_id
1 'polypeptide(L)'
;MFGGSRRVRQAALFDGASLTRKHISLGGWCGPALMLGKLGLRTEAYPFDFSRVTLDGLMHFIQNGFAEGFYPPGPPPYRPECVGPWVLFRGQHTAFAHFDLNDPRVQAHFQVKMHRFDAVLDAPERPVTFFRTVTARHPQEELALALDLEEAVARRNRSLDFRIVFMVHDQGLRASAVQLAPLSPRVSLWALRYRGLPGDTLFDRTHTAYHAVVLHSVAEENWSAVKVGVVPPPPATMASAEGWDFKRNVLVCDGAARTEDVPFADLTMTRFPWRSHDNLALIDGVASVGGTCTGIGSTKMLADASAALHVQRLARLKCRYCGDATYHAAGRPFRTDRPFTDEEDQLVLIHLYKILTGGDKVAAVEKLAHEMRRGTYEVICRIQYLTNSSTKLMDSIDPNSLSDP
;
A
#
# COMPACT_ATOMS: atom_id res chain seq x y z
N MET A 1 11.93 -8.90 -16.79
CA MET A 1 12.50 -10.26 -16.91
C MET A 1 13.17 -10.62 -15.61
N PHE A 2 12.58 -11.58 -14.92
CA PHE A 2 13.15 -12.20 -13.73
C PHE A 2 14.36 -13.02 -14.14
N GLY A 3 15.55 -12.64 -13.66
CA GLY A 3 16.74 -13.49 -13.74
C GLY A 3 16.46 -14.79 -13.01
N GLY A 4 16.54 -15.90 -13.75
CA GLY A 4 16.26 -17.24 -13.25
C GLY A 4 17.25 -17.65 -12.17
N SER A 5 16.89 -17.39 -10.92
CA SER A 5 17.35 -18.22 -9.81
C SER A 5 16.62 -19.55 -9.93
N ARG A 6 17.38 -20.65 -10.02
CA ARG A 6 16.87 -22.03 -9.88
C ARG A 6 16.16 -22.14 -8.53
N ARG A 7 14.87 -21.78 -8.49
CA ARG A 7 14.01 -21.98 -7.32
C ARG A 7 13.63 -23.44 -7.29
N VAL A 8 14.07 -24.13 -6.26
CA VAL A 8 13.26 -25.20 -5.66
C VAL A 8 11.85 -24.60 -5.50
N ARG A 9 10.86 -25.12 -6.24
CA ARG A 9 9.45 -24.78 -6.01
C ARG A 9 9.11 -25.37 -4.64
N GLN A 10 9.38 -24.62 -3.60
CA GLN A 10 8.81 -24.90 -2.29
C GLN A 10 7.30 -24.73 -2.48
N ALA A 11 6.55 -25.83 -2.40
CA ALA A 11 5.10 -25.78 -2.48
C ALA A 11 4.60 -24.81 -1.42
N ALA A 12 3.72 -23.88 -1.82
CA ALA A 12 3.13 -22.95 -0.86
C ALA A 12 2.31 -23.74 0.15
N LEU A 13 2.35 -23.32 1.41
CA LEU A 13 1.84 -24.11 2.54
C LEU A 13 0.37 -24.56 2.37
N PHE A 14 -0.45 -23.72 1.73
CA PHE A 14 -1.88 -23.98 1.51
C PHE A 14 -2.26 -24.20 0.05
N ASP A 15 -1.29 -24.48 -0.84
CA ASP A 15 -1.58 -24.68 -2.25
C ASP A 15 -2.51 -25.89 -2.45
N GLY A 16 -3.66 -25.67 -3.08
CA GLY A 16 -4.71 -26.69 -3.26
C GLY A 16 -5.49 -27.08 -1.99
N ALA A 17 -5.25 -26.43 -0.86
CA ALA A 17 -6.01 -26.70 0.37
C ALA A 17 -7.44 -26.15 0.29
N SER A 18 -8.42 -26.91 0.80
CA SER A 18 -9.78 -26.42 1.00
C SER A 18 -9.83 -25.54 2.24
N LEU A 19 -9.81 -24.22 2.04
CA LEU A 19 -9.85 -23.24 3.12
C LEU A 19 -11.30 -22.92 3.51
N THR A 20 -11.54 -22.89 4.82
CA THR A 20 -12.84 -22.54 5.43
C THR A 20 -13.25 -21.08 5.16
N ARG A 21 -12.27 -20.19 4.94
CA ARG A 21 -12.50 -18.76 4.67
C ARG A 21 -11.73 -18.26 3.44
N LYS A 22 -12.23 -17.22 2.78
CA LYS A 22 -11.45 -16.41 1.82
C LYS A 22 -10.55 -15.44 2.59
N HIS A 23 -9.35 -15.19 2.07
CA HIS A 23 -8.39 -14.26 2.67
C HIS A 23 -8.08 -13.13 1.69
N ILE A 24 -8.35 -11.88 2.08
CA ILE A 24 -8.37 -10.74 1.15
C ILE A 24 -7.61 -9.57 1.75
N SER A 25 -6.78 -8.90 0.94
CA SER A 25 -6.16 -7.62 1.31
C SER A 25 -7.15 -6.47 1.14
N LEU A 26 -7.28 -5.63 2.18
CA LEU A 26 -7.95 -4.33 2.14
C LEU A 26 -6.97 -3.18 1.83
N GLY A 27 -5.76 -3.52 1.37
CA GLY A 27 -4.73 -2.57 0.95
C GLY A 27 -4.08 -1.81 2.10
N GLY A 28 -3.80 -0.53 1.84
CA GLY A 28 -2.88 0.30 2.63
C GLY A 28 -1.47 0.15 2.10
N TRP A 29 -0.98 -1.09 2.04
CA TRP A 29 0.28 -1.49 1.41
C TRP A 29 0.13 -2.88 0.76
N CYS A 30 1.04 -3.27 -0.14
CA CYS A 30 0.96 -4.53 -0.88
C CYS A 30 1.35 -5.78 -0.05
N GLY A 31 1.91 -5.59 1.14
CA GLY A 31 2.39 -6.68 2.02
C GLY A 31 1.39 -7.81 2.29
N PRO A 32 0.14 -7.54 2.69
CA PRO A 32 -0.85 -8.58 2.93
C PRO A 32 -1.08 -9.44 1.67
N ALA A 33 -1.28 -8.81 0.51
CA ALA A 33 -1.51 -9.53 -0.75
C ALA A 33 -0.30 -10.39 -1.15
N LEU A 34 0.92 -9.86 -0.97
CA LEU A 34 2.17 -10.60 -1.22
C LEU A 34 2.33 -11.80 -0.29
N MET A 35 2.05 -11.64 1.02
CA MET A 35 2.14 -12.73 1.99
C MET A 35 1.07 -13.80 1.74
N LEU A 36 -0.18 -13.40 1.50
CA LEU A 36 -1.26 -14.33 1.17
C LEU A 36 -0.93 -15.12 -0.10
N GLY A 37 -0.35 -14.48 -1.12
CA GLY A 37 0.14 -15.16 -2.32
C GLY A 37 1.26 -16.14 -2.03
N LYS A 38 2.26 -15.76 -1.22
CA LYS A 38 3.38 -16.63 -0.85
C LYS A 38 2.94 -17.88 -0.08
N LEU A 39 1.88 -17.77 0.72
CA LEU A 39 1.31 -18.88 1.49
C LEU A 39 0.32 -19.74 0.70
N GLY A 40 -0.07 -19.34 -0.51
CA GLY A 40 -1.11 -20.03 -1.29
C GLY A 40 -2.53 -19.74 -0.83
N LEU A 41 -2.73 -18.72 0.02
CA LEU A 41 -4.05 -18.30 0.54
C LEU A 41 -4.77 -17.32 -0.39
N ARG A 42 -4.04 -16.66 -1.29
CA ARG A 42 -4.61 -15.72 -2.27
C ARG A 42 -5.02 -16.47 -3.53
N THR A 43 -6.31 -16.77 -3.66
CA THR A 43 -6.88 -17.49 -4.81
C THR A 43 -7.23 -16.56 -5.98
N GLU A 44 -7.47 -15.28 -5.70
CA GLU A 44 -7.94 -14.30 -6.68
C GLU A 44 -7.31 -12.92 -6.40
N ALA A 45 -7.37 -12.02 -7.39
CA ALA A 45 -6.89 -10.64 -7.25
C ALA A 45 -8.03 -9.68 -6.90
N TYR A 46 -7.77 -8.73 -5.99
CA TYR A 46 -8.73 -7.75 -5.50
C TYR A 46 -8.24 -6.31 -5.75
N PRO A 47 -9.13 -5.30 -5.74
CA PRO A 47 -8.79 -3.95 -6.22
C PRO A 47 -7.75 -3.25 -5.33
N PHE A 48 -7.63 -3.68 -4.07
CA PHE A 48 -6.72 -3.08 -3.09
C PHE A 48 -5.41 -3.85 -2.87
N ASP A 49 -5.18 -4.97 -3.57
CA ASP A 49 -3.98 -5.81 -3.38
C ASP A 49 -2.66 -5.04 -3.61
N PHE A 50 -2.66 -4.12 -4.58
CA PHE A 50 -1.49 -3.35 -5.00
C PHE A 50 -1.83 -1.86 -5.19
N SER A 51 -2.92 -1.43 -4.57
CA SER A 51 -3.36 -0.04 -4.55
C SER A 51 -3.22 0.47 -3.13
N ARG A 52 -2.62 1.66 -2.97
CA ARG A 52 -2.71 2.37 -1.71
C ARG A 52 -4.13 2.90 -1.61
N VAL A 53 -4.78 2.71 -0.46
CA VAL A 53 -6.14 3.19 -0.23
C VAL A 53 -6.27 3.65 1.20
N THR A 54 -6.90 4.80 1.41
CA THR A 54 -7.22 5.34 2.73
C THR A 54 -8.37 4.59 3.39
N LEU A 55 -8.44 4.64 4.72
CA LEU A 55 -9.47 3.87 5.42
C LEU A 55 -10.88 4.46 5.22
N ASP A 56 -11.00 5.79 5.16
CA ASP A 56 -12.25 6.46 4.77
C ASP A 56 -12.62 6.19 3.31
N GLY A 57 -11.63 6.16 2.41
CA GLY A 57 -11.83 5.75 1.03
C GLY A 57 -12.35 4.32 0.91
N LEU A 58 -11.77 3.39 1.66
CA LEU A 58 -12.21 2.01 1.70
C LEU A 58 -13.66 1.89 2.16
N MET A 59 -14.04 2.62 3.23
CA MET A 59 -15.43 2.67 3.70
C MET A 59 -16.37 3.24 2.62
N HIS A 60 -15.96 4.31 1.93
CA HIS A 60 -16.72 4.86 0.80
C HIS A 60 -16.95 3.81 -0.29
N PHE A 61 -15.91 3.06 -0.70
CA PHE A 61 -16.06 2.04 -1.73
C PHE A 61 -16.94 0.85 -1.29
N ILE A 62 -16.88 0.46 -0.02
CA ILE A 62 -17.75 -0.59 0.53
C ILE A 62 -19.21 -0.14 0.54
N GLN A 63 -19.48 1.13 0.86
CA GLN A 63 -20.83 1.65 1.02
C GLN A 63 -21.46 2.01 -0.34
N ASN A 64 -20.69 2.64 -1.22
CA ASN A 64 -21.17 3.31 -2.42
C ASN A 64 -20.68 2.66 -3.72
N GLY A 65 -19.81 1.65 -3.64
CA GLY A 65 -19.14 1.06 -4.80
C GLY A 65 -18.02 1.93 -5.36
N PHE A 66 -17.53 1.58 -6.55
CA PHE A 66 -16.29 2.13 -7.12
C PHE A 66 -16.48 3.23 -8.16
N ALA A 67 -17.72 3.67 -8.39
CA ALA A 67 -18.05 4.63 -9.44
C ALA A 67 -17.37 6.01 -9.23
N GLU A 68 -17.19 6.42 -7.98
CA GLU A 68 -16.62 7.73 -7.62
C GLU A 68 -15.40 7.58 -6.72
N GLY A 69 -14.33 8.31 -7.05
CA GLY A 69 -13.16 8.48 -6.16
C GLY A 69 -12.11 7.35 -6.18
N PHE A 70 -12.34 6.25 -6.92
CA PHE A 70 -11.36 5.17 -7.03
C PHE A 70 -10.20 5.52 -7.99
N TYR A 71 -10.51 6.17 -9.11
CA TYR A 71 -9.50 6.67 -10.05
C TYR A 71 -9.14 8.14 -9.74
N PRO A 72 -7.99 8.64 -10.23
CA PRO A 72 -7.66 10.05 -10.14
C PRO A 72 -8.78 10.96 -10.71
N PRO A 73 -8.91 12.19 -10.23
CA PRO A 73 -9.94 13.11 -10.72
C PRO A 73 -9.72 13.49 -12.19
N GLY A 74 -10.83 13.69 -12.92
CA GLY A 74 -10.85 14.04 -14.35
C GLY A 74 -10.91 12.83 -15.28
N PRO A 75 -11.18 13.03 -16.58
CA PRO A 75 -11.18 11.95 -17.56
C PRO A 75 -9.75 11.50 -17.90
N PRO A 76 -9.53 10.25 -18.36
CA PRO A 76 -8.29 9.86 -18.99
C PRO A 76 -7.94 10.77 -20.19
N PRO A 77 -6.65 10.97 -20.50
CA PRO A 77 -5.50 10.40 -19.83
C PRO A 77 -5.23 11.05 -18.46
N TYR A 78 -5.10 10.22 -17.43
CA TYR A 78 -4.70 10.65 -16.11
C TYR A 78 -3.25 11.13 -16.13
N ARG A 79 -2.98 12.20 -15.38
CA ARG A 79 -1.63 12.73 -15.24
C ARG A 79 -0.87 11.96 -14.16
N PRO A 80 0.22 11.25 -14.48
CA PRO A 80 1.07 10.64 -13.47
C PRO A 80 1.90 11.70 -12.74
N GLU A 81 2.24 11.41 -11.51
CA GLU A 81 3.11 12.19 -10.65
C GLU A 81 4.39 11.40 -10.36
N CYS A 82 5.54 12.01 -10.55
CA CYS A 82 6.83 11.38 -10.24
C CYS A 82 7.22 11.73 -8.82
N VAL A 83 7.19 10.73 -7.93
CA VAL A 83 7.51 10.90 -6.51
C VAL A 83 8.65 9.95 -6.16
N GLY A 84 9.85 10.51 -6.06
CA GLY A 84 11.04 9.73 -5.80
C GLY A 84 11.37 8.75 -6.93
N PRO A 85 11.54 7.45 -6.64
CA PRO A 85 11.73 6.41 -7.64
C PRO A 85 10.41 5.85 -8.19
N TRP A 86 9.26 6.45 -7.89
CA TRP A 86 7.93 5.92 -8.30
C TRP A 86 7.22 6.83 -9.30
N VAL A 87 6.37 6.21 -10.13
CA VAL A 87 5.37 6.91 -10.96
C VAL A 87 4.00 6.62 -10.39
N LEU A 88 3.34 7.63 -9.84
CA LEU A 88 2.09 7.49 -9.12
C LEU A 88 0.93 8.11 -9.88
N PHE A 89 -0.17 7.38 -10.01
CA PHE A 89 -1.47 7.98 -10.27
C PHE A 89 -2.18 8.17 -8.94
N ARG A 90 -2.35 9.42 -8.48
CA ARG A 90 -2.93 9.71 -7.16
C ARG A 90 -4.33 10.30 -7.31
N GLY A 91 -5.27 9.69 -6.60
CA GLY A 91 -6.61 10.19 -6.34
C GLY A 91 -6.77 10.57 -4.87
N GLN A 92 -8.03 10.71 -4.45
CA GLN A 92 -8.36 11.23 -3.12
C GLN A 92 -8.04 10.14 -2.15
N HIS A 93 -8.71 9.03 -2.40
CA HIS A 93 -8.72 7.87 -1.56
C HIS A 93 -7.63 6.88 -1.94
N THR A 94 -7.14 6.92 -3.17
CA THR A 94 -6.30 5.86 -3.76
C THR A 94 -5.02 6.40 -4.38
N ALA A 95 -4.01 5.52 -4.49
CA ALA A 95 -2.86 5.76 -5.33
C ALA A 95 -2.30 4.46 -5.92
N PHE A 96 -1.80 4.56 -7.15
CA PHE A 96 -1.34 3.43 -7.95
C PHE A 96 0.11 3.65 -8.35
N ALA A 97 1.01 2.78 -7.88
CA ALA A 97 2.45 2.87 -8.15
C ALA A 97 2.95 1.85 -9.20
N HIS A 98 2.12 0.89 -9.59
CA HIS A 98 2.54 -0.25 -10.43
C HIS A 98 1.63 -0.46 -11.64
N PHE A 99 0.79 0.53 -11.97
CA PHE A 99 -0.23 0.40 -12.99
C PHE A 99 -0.26 1.67 -13.84
N ASP A 100 -0.11 1.50 -15.15
CA ASP A 100 -0.43 2.55 -16.10
C ASP A 100 -1.96 2.65 -16.23
N LEU A 101 -2.56 3.60 -15.52
CA LEU A 101 -4.00 3.81 -15.57
C LEU A 101 -4.48 4.35 -16.93
N ASN A 102 -3.58 4.74 -17.82
CA ASN A 102 -3.93 5.14 -19.18
C ASN A 102 -4.00 3.94 -20.15
N ASP A 103 -3.62 2.73 -19.72
CA ASP A 103 -3.86 1.50 -20.48
C ASP A 103 -5.30 0.99 -20.23
N PRO A 104 -6.18 0.94 -21.25
CA PRO A 104 -7.55 0.44 -21.10
C PRO A 104 -7.63 -0.99 -20.57
N ARG A 105 -6.61 -1.83 -20.82
CA ARG A 105 -6.55 -3.22 -20.30
C ARG A 105 -6.34 -3.24 -18.80
N VAL A 106 -5.54 -2.31 -18.27
CA VAL A 106 -5.34 -2.14 -16.82
C VAL A 106 -6.66 -1.71 -16.18
N GLN A 107 -7.36 -0.73 -16.76
CA GLN A 107 -8.67 -0.30 -16.27
C GLN A 107 -9.70 -1.45 -16.30
N ALA A 108 -9.77 -2.21 -17.39
CA ALA A 108 -10.66 -3.37 -17.51
C ALA A 108 -10.34 -4.44 -16.45
N HIS A 109 -9.06 -4.71 -16.19
CA HIS A 109 -8.66 -5.62 -15.11
C HIS A 109 -9.09 -5.12 -13.72
N PHE A 110 -9.06 -3.81 -13.47
CA PHE A 110 -9.57 -3.25 -12.22
C PHE A 110 -11.09 -3.40 -12.10
N GLN A 111 -11.85 -3.20 -13.18
CA GLN A 111 -13.30 -3.44 -13.17
C GLN A 111 -13.65 -4.88 -12.77
N VAL A 112 -12.94 -5.87 -13.31
CA VAL A 112 -13.13 -7.28 -12.90
C VAL A 112 -12.83 -7.48 -11.41
N LYS A 113 -11.77 -6.86 -10.89
CA LYS A 113 -11.43 -6.94 -9.46
C LYS A 113 -12.48 -6.27 -8.58
N MET A 114 -13.03 -5.12 -8.99
CA MET A 114 -14.09 -4.41 -8.29
C MET A 114 -15.35 -5.26 -8.20
N HIS A 115 -15.82 -5.80 -9.33
CA HIS A 115 -16.99 -6.69 -9.35
C HIS A 115 -16.78 -7.94 -8.48
N ARG A 116 -15.58 -8.51 -8.48
CA ARG A 116 -15.25 -9.63 -7.58
C ARG A 116 -15.32 -9.22 -6.12
N PHE A 117 -14.81 -8.04 -5.77
CA PHE A 117 -14.86 -7.54 -4.39
C PHE A 117 -16.31 -7.28 -3.94
N ASP A 118 -17.12 -6.66 -4.80
CA ASP A 118 -18.55 -6.47 -4.55
C ASP A 118 -19.26 -7.82 -4.36
N ALA A 119 -18.97 -8.83 -5.19
CA ALA A 119 -19.54 -10.16 -5.05
C ALA A 119 -19.16 -10.83 -3.71
N VAL A 120 -17.94 -10.62 -3.21
CA VAL A 120 -17.55 -11.12 -1.88
C VAL A 120 -18.38 -10.47 -0.77
N LEU A 121 -18.71 -9.19 -0.90
CA LEU A 121 -19.51 -8.47 0.09
C LEU A 121 -20.99 -8.83 -0.02
N ASP A 122 -21.54 -8.87 -1.23
CA ASP A 122 -22.97 -8.97 -1.47
C ASP A 122 -23.48 -10.42 -1.47
N ALA A 123 -22.68 -11.36 -1.97
CA ALA A 123 -23.04 -12.77 -2.13
C ALA A 123 -21.87 -13.69 -1.74
N PRO A 124 -21.45 -13.70 -0.47
CA PRO A 124 -20.29 -14.48 -0.02
C PRO A 124 -20.54 -15.98 -0.16
N GLU A 125 -19.68 -16.66 -0.91
CA GLU A 125 -19.67 -18.13 -1.01
C GLU A 125 -19.18 -18.81 0.28
N ARG A 126 -18.40 -18.09 1.08
CA ARG A 126 -17.81 -18.55 2.34
C ARG A 126 -17.43 -17.35 3.22
N PRO A 127 -17.19 -17.55 4.53
CA PRO A 127 -16.71 -16.50 5.41
C PRO A 127 -15.38 -15.87 4.93
N VAL A 128 -15.09 -14.65 5.38
CA VAL A 128 -13.96 -13.87 4.87
C VAL A 128 -13.08 -13.34 6.01
N THR A 129 -11.76 -13.42 5.85
CA THR A 129 -10.80 -12.70 6.70
C THR A 129 -10.11 -11.64 5.86
N PHE A 130 -10.32 -10.38 6.25
CA PHE A 130 -9.71 -9.22 5.65
C PHE A 130 -8.42 -8.83 6.38
N PHE A 131 -7.40 -8.41 5.63
CA PHE A 131 -6.12 -7.95 6.15
C PHE A 131 -5.87 -6.51 5.75
N ARG A 132 -5.56 -5.65 6.71
CA ARG A 132 -5.30 -4.22 6.50
C ARG A 132 -3.95 -3.82 7.10
N THR A 133 -3.07 -3.28 6.27
CA THR A 133 -1.88 -2.60 6.77
C THR A 133 -2.26 -1.18 7.16
N VAL A 134 -1.98 -0.79 8.40
CA VAL A 134 -2.10 0.60 8.86
C VAL A 134 -0.95 1.40 8.28
N THR A 135 -1.29 2.48 7.60
CA THR A 135 -0.34 3.29 6.81
C THR A 135 -0.45 4.79 7.11
N ALA A 136 -1.33 5.17 8.04
CA ALA A 136 -1.28 6.48 8.66
C ALA A 136 0.06 6.75 9.34
N ARG A 137 0.57 7.98 9.19
CA ARG A 137 1.77 8.43 9.89
C ARG A 137 1.64 8.25 11.40
N HIS A 138 0.49 8.63 11.93
CA HIS A 138 0.08 8.40 13.30
C HIS A 138 -0.94 7.24 13.30
N PRO A 139 -0.55 6.02 13.69
CA PRO A 139 -1.42 4.84 13.59
C PRO A 139 -2.79 5.03 14.23
N GLN A 140 -2.86 5.79 15.33
CA GLN A 140 -4.11 6.06 16.03
C GLN A 140 -5.18 6.73 15.16
N GLU A 141 -4.80 7.53 14.18
CA GLU A 141 -5.78 8.21 13.30
C GLU A 141 -6.56 7.23 12.43
N GLU A 142 -5.89 6.21 11.92
CA GLU A 142 -6.52 5.15 11.12
C GLU A 142 -7.22 4.13 12.04
N LEU A 143 -6.59 3.76 13.16
CA LEU A 143 -7.20 2.84 14.13
C LEU A 143 -8.50 3.40 14.73
N ALA A 144 -8.63 4.72 14.86
CA ALA A 144 -9.87 5.36 15.30
C ALA A 144 -11.07 5.11 14.37
N LEU A 145 -10.83 4.73 13.11
CA LEU A 145 -11.87 4.39 12.12
C LEU A 145 -12.08 2.87 11.96
N ALA A 146 -11.38 2.04 12.75
CA ALA A 146 -11.43 0.59 12.59
C ALA A 146 -12.84 0.01 12.83
N LEU A 147 -13.56 0.52 13.83
CA LEU A 147 -14.93 0.10 14.12
C LEU A 147 -15.94 0.67 13.12
N ASP A 148 -15.67 1.86 12.56
CA ASP A 148 -16.48 2.40 11.46
C ASP A 148 -16.36 1.53 10.20
N LEU A 149 -15.17 0.97 9.92
CA LEU A 149 -14.97 0.00 8.84
C LEU A 149 -15.73 -1.30 9.11
N GLU A 150 -15.64 -1.85 10.32
CA GLU A 150 -16.40 -3.05 10.70
C GLU A 150 -17.90 -2.83 10.46
N GLU A 151 -18.42 -1.71 10.94
CA GLU A 151 -19.83 -1.34 10.76
C GLU A 151 -20.18 -1.11 9.27
N ALA A 152 -19.29 -0.52 8.47
CA ALA A 152 -19.51 -0.36 7.03
C ALA A 152 -19.69 -1.72 6.32
N VAL A 153 -18.84 -2.70 6.65
CA VAL A 153 -18.95 -4.07 6.10
C VAL A 153 -20.24 -4.75 6.59
N ALA A 154 -20.52 -4.69 7.89
CA ALA A 154 -21.72 -5.30 8.48
C ALA A 154 -23.02 -4.68 7.95
N ARG A 155 -23.02 -3.38 7.65
CA ARG A 155 -24.15 -2.68 7.04
C ARG A 155 -24.35 -3.07 5.58
N ARG A 156 -23.27 -3.27 4.82
CA ARG A 156 -23.33 -3.72 3.43
C ARG A 156 -23.94 -5.12 3.35
N ASN A 157 -23.53 -6.04 4.22
CA ASN A 157 -24.14 -7.37 4.32
C ASN A 157 -24.13 -7.87 5.76
N ARG A 158 -25.32 -7.90 6.39
CA ARG A 158 -25.48 -8.34 7.80
C ARG A 158 -25.22 -9.83 8.02
N SER A 159 -25.38 -10.65 6.98
CA SER A 159 -25.16 -12.09 7.03
C SER A 159 -23.71 -12.51 6.73
N LEU A 160 -22.88 -11.57 6.25
CA LEU A 160 -21.48 -11.87 5.98
C LEU A 160 -20.76 -12.19 7.29
N ASP A 161 -20.24 -13.40 7.39
CA ASP A 161 -19.29 -13.77 8.44
C ASP A 161 -17.89 -13.28 8.04
N PHE A 162 -17.47 -12.17 8.63
CA PHE A 162 -16.16 -11.57 8.34
C PHE A 162 -15.34 -11.27 9.59
N ARG A 163 -14.03 -11.17 9.35
CA ARG A 163 -13.01 -10.75 10.31
C ARG A 163 -12.09 -9.72 9.67
N ILE A 164 -11.49 -8.86 10.47
CA ILE A 164 -10.53 -7.85 10.04
C ILE A 164 -9.26 -7.95 10.90
N VAL A 165 -8.11 -7.98 10.24
CA VAL A 165 -6.78 -8.03 10.87
C VAL A 165 -6.05 -6.75 10.53
N PHE A 166 -5.89 -5.87 11.51
CA PHE A 166 -5.08 -4.65 11.38
C PHE A 166 -3.63 -4.94 11.77
N MET A 167 -2.70 -4.46 10.96
CA MET A 167 -1.26 -4.62 11.16
C MET A 167 -0.56 -3.28 11.12
N VAL A 168 0.04 -2.88 12.24
CA VAL A 168 0.77 -1.62 12.39
C VAL A 168 2.26 -1.90 12.36
N HIS A 169 2.98 -1.21 11.49
CA HIS A 169 4.40 -1.44 11.26
C HIS A 169 5.30 -0.72 12.27
N ASP A 170 6.50 -1.26 12.44
CA ASP A 170 7.65 -0.61 13.08
C ASP A 170 7.39 0.01 14.45
N GLN A 171 6.90 -0.77 15.41
CA GLN A 171 6.55 -0.26 16.74
C GLN A 171 7.68 -0.37 17.80
N GLY A 172 8.91 -0.70 17.37
CA GLY A 172 10.13 -0.72 18.20
C GLY A 172 10.18 -1.86 19.23
N LEU A 173 9.57 -3.00 18.91
CA LEU A 173 9.50 -4.17 19.79
C LEU A 173 10.54 -5.22 19.39
N ARG A 174 11.04 -6.04 20.32
CA ARG A 174 11.92 -7.18 19.93
C ARG A 174 11.15 -8.33 19.30
N ALA A 175 9.94 -8.58 19.79
CA ALA A 175 9.02 -9.55 19.24
C ALA A 175 8.73 -9.22 17.76
N SER A 176 8.72 -10.22 16.88
CA SER A 176 8.50 -10.01 15.44
C SER A 176 7.11 -9.42 15.17
N ALA A 177 6.10 -9.92 15.89
CA ALA A 177 4.75 -9.39 15.88
C ALA A 177 4.11 -9.65 17.25
N VAL A 178 3.12 -8.83 17.59
CA VAL A 178 2.42 -8.85 18.88
C VAL A 178 0.96 -8.56 18.64
N GLN A 179 0.07 -9.42 19.15
CA GLN A 179 -1.35 -9.14 19.18
C GLN A 179 -1.66 -8.24 20.37
N LEU A 180 -2.36 -7.13 20.12
CA LEU A 180 -2.93 -6.30 21.16
C LEU A 180 -4.33 -6.80 21.52
N ALA A 181 -4.90 -6.24 22.58
CA ALA A 181 -6.31 -6.42 22.89
C ALA A 181 -7.17 -6.15 21.64
N PRO A 182 -8.07 -7.08 21.28
CA PRO A 182 -8.88 -6.96 20.09
C PRO A 182 -9.85 -5.79 20.22
N LEU A 183 -10.10 -5.12 19.10
CA LEU A 183 -10.98 -3.94 19.04
C LEU A 183 -12.45 -4.36 19.11
N SER A 184 -12.76 -5.54 18.59
CA SER A 184 -14.06 -6.20 18.66
C SER A 184 -13.88 -7.71 18.49
N PRO A 185 -14.94 -8.53 18.64
CA PRO A 185 -14.84 -9.98 18.37
C PRO A 185 -14.44 -10.32 16.92
N ARG A 186 -14.61 -9.37 15.97
CA ARG A 186 -14.25 -9.54 14.56
C ARG A 186 -12.97 -8.84 14.17
N VAL A 187 -12.42 -7.97 15.03
CA VAL A 187 -11.30 -7.09 14.68
C VAL A 187 -10.10 -7.33 15.59
N SER A 188 -9.05 -7.92 15.01
CA SER A 188 -7.75 -8.11 15.68
C SER A 188 -6.77 -7.00 15.30
N LEU A 189 -5.88 -6.66 16.24
CA LEU A 189 -4.89 -5.61 16.08
C LEU A 189 -3.50 -6.15 16.39
N TRP A 190 -2.56 -5.89 15.49
CA TRP A 190 -1.19 -6.37 15.57
C TRP A 190 -0.19 -5.23 15.43
N ALA A 191 0.86 -5.27 16.26
CA ALA A 191 2.06 -4.45 16.09
C ALA A 191 3.19 -5.32 15.54
N LEU A 192 3.90 -4.84 14.53
CA LEU A 192 4.97 -5.55 13.83
C LEU A 192 6.33 -4.90 14.07
N ARG A 193 7.37 -5.72 13.98
CA ARG A 193 8.78 -5.29 13.96
C ARG A 193 9.37 -5.49 12.56
N TYR A 194 10.30 -4.62 12.19
CA TYR A 194 11.20 -4.86 11.08
C TYR A 194 12.43 -5.66 11.53
N ARG A 195 12.75 -6.73 10.79
CA ARG A 195 14.02 -7.45 10.88
C ARG A 195 14.76 -7.32 9.55
N GLY A 196 16.01 -7.77 9.46
CA GLY A 196 16.78 -7.69 8.21
C GLY A 196 17.73 -6.50 8.12
N LEU A 197 18.46 -6.44 7.01
CA LEU A 197 19.56 -5.52 6.75
C LEU A 197 19.08 -4.25 6.00
N PRO A 198 19.86 -3.15 6.01
CA PRO A 198 19.51 -1.91 5.29
C PRO A 198 19.28 -2.07 3.77
N GLY A 199 19.75 -3.16 3.16
CA GLY A 199 19.54 -3.45 1.73
C GLY A 199 18.31 -4.33 1.43
N ASP A 200 17.66 -4.87 2.45
CA ASP A 200 16.49 -5.75 2.27
C ASP A 200 15.26 -4.92 1.89
N THR A 201 14.39 -5.48 1.03
CA THR A 201 13.12 -4.81 0.71
C THR A 201 12.25 -4.72 1.96
N LEU A 202 11.31 -3.78 1.98
CA LEU A 202 10.39 -3.67 3.12
C LEU A 202 9.59 -4.97 3.36
N PHE A 203 9.27 -5.71 2.29
CA PHE A 203 8.60 -7.00 2.41
C PHE A 203 9.49 -8.07 3.03
N ASP A 204 10.77 -8.15 2.64
CA ASP A 204 11.72 -9.08 3.26
C ASP A 204 11.88 -8.77 4.75
N ARG A 205 11.97 -7.49 5.10
CA ARG A 205 12.12 -7.03 6.48
C ARG A 205 10.90 -7.32 7.37
N THR A 206 9.72 -7.44 6.78
CA THR A 206 8.44 -7.67 7.48
C THR A 206 7.94 -9.09 7.33
N HIS A 207 8.61 -9.92 6.53
CA HIS A 207 8.17 -11.25 6.15
C HIS A 207 7.79 -12.13 7.35
N THR A 208 8.69 -12.27 8.32
CA THR A 208 8.47 -13.12 9.51
C THR A 208 7.26 -12.65 10.33
N ALA A 209 7.10 -11.33 10.46
CA ALA A 209 5.98 -10.74 11.20
C ALA A 209 4.64 -11.03 10.51
N TYR A 210 4.55 -10.74 9.21
CA TYR A 210 3.36 -11.02 8.40
C TYR A 210 3.00 -12.51 8.38
N HIS A 211 4.01 -13.36 8.21
CA HIS A 211 3.82 -14.81 8.19
C HIS A 211 3.19 -15.29 9.51
N ALA A 212 3.72 -14.83 10.64
CA ALA A 212 3.18 -15.18 11.97
C ALA A 212 1.73 -14.70 12.14
N VAL A 213 1.43 -13.45 11.78
CA VAL A 213 0.09 -12.87 11.86
C VAL A 213 -0.91 -13.64 11.00
N VAL A 214 -0.54 -13.95 9.75
CA VAL A 214 -1.43 -14.65 8.82
C VAL A 214 -1.70 -16.07 9.31
N LEU A 215 -0.68 -16.85 9.70
CA LEU A 215 -0.88 -18.20 10.23
C LEU A 215 -1.76 -18.20 11.48
N HIS A 216 -1.54 -17.24 12.39
CA HIS A 216 -2.38 -17.09 13.56
C HIS A 216 -3.84 -16.78 13.17
N SER A 217 -4.03 -15.91 12.19
CA SER A 217 -5.37 -15.46 11.77
C SER A 217 -6.16 -16.52 10.99
N VAL A 218 -5.48 -17.50 10.39
CA VAL A 218 -6.10 -18.64 9.67
C VAL A 218 -6.71 -19.66 10.64
N ALA A 219 -6.10 -19.85 11.81
CA ALA A 219 -6.58 -20.80 12.82
C ALA A 219 -7.87 -20.30 13.48
N GLU A 220 -8.97 -21.05 13.31
CA GLU A 220 -10.32 -20.69 13.76
C GLU A 220 -10.43 -20.61 15.29
N GLU A 221 -9.69 -21.46 15.99
CA GLU A 221 -9.58 -21.50 17.45
C GLU A 221 -9.05 -20.20 18.05
N ASN A 222 -8.29 -19.42 17.29
CA ASN A 222 -7.75 -18.13 17.75
C ASN A 222 -8.80 -17.00 17.73
N TRP A 223 -9.98 -17.27 17.18
CA TRP A 223 -11.08 -16.30 17.09
C TRP A 223 -12.26 -16.66 17.99
N SER A 224 -12.32 -17.89 18.52
CA SER A 224 -13.37 -18.28 19.47
C SER A 224 -13.08 -17.68 20.86
N ALA A 225 -14.12 -17.26 21.58
CA ALA A 225 -14.01 -16.72 22.94
C ALA A 225 -13.18 -15.44 23.14
N VAL A 226 -12.97 -14.64 22.08
CA VAL A 226 -12.26 -13.35 22.16
C VAL A 226 -12.97 -12.38 23.10
N LYS A 227 -12.33 -12.04 24.22
CA LYS A 227 -12.79 -11.00 25.16
C LYS A 227 -12.29 -9.63 24.69
N VAL A 228 -13.22 -8.77 24.28
CA VAL A 228 -12.92 -7.41 23.82
C VAL A 228 -12.20 -6.62 24.92
N GLY A 229 -11.15 -5.90 24.54
CA GLY A 229 -10.37 -5.09 25.49
C GLY A 229 -9.46 -5.86 26.45
N VAL A 230 -9.46 -7.20 26.40
CA VAL A 230 -8.55 -8.05 27.18
C VAL A 230 -7.41 -8.50 26.29
N VAL A 231 -6.19 -8.33 26.78
CA VAL A 231 -4.97 -8.74 26.06
C VAL A 231 -4.93 -10.26 25.99
N PRO A 232 -4.89 -10.86 24.78
CA PRO A 232 -4.75 -12.30 24.65
C PRO A 232 -3.35 -12.74 25.10
N PRO A 233 -3.20 -13.95 25.67
CA PRO A 233 -1.87 -14.50 25.89
C PRO A 233 -1.13 -14.60 24.56
N PRO A 234 0.20 -14.37 24.53
CA PRO A 234 0.95 -14.45 23.29
C PRO A 234 0.86 -15.85 22.68
N PRO A 235 0.70 -15.98 21.35
CA PRO A 235 0.71 -17.27 20.69
C PRO A 235 2.03 -17.98 20.94
N ALA A 236 2.00 -19.30 21.16
CA ALA A 236 3.21 -20.09 21.42
C ALA A 236 4.27 -19.95 20.31
N THR A 237 3.84 -19.79 19.06
CA THR A 237 4.72 -19.56 17.90
C THR A 237 5.38 -18.18 17.87
N MET A 238 4.95 -17.26 18.74
CA MET A 238 5.36 -15.85 18.79
C MET A 238 5.96 -15.44 20.14
N ALA A 239 5.88 -16.32 21.14
CA ALA A 239 6.50 -16.19 22.45
C ALA A 239 8.00 -16.54 22.40
N SER A 240 8.79 -15.86 21.57
CA SER A 240 10.26 -15.96 21.68
C SER A 240 10.70 -15.30 22.99
N ALA A 241 11.53 -15.99 23.79
CA ALA A 241 12.05 -15.47 25.07
C ALA A 241 12.75 -14.11 24.96
N GLU A 242 13.17 -13.70 23.76
CA GLU A 242 13.81 -12.41 23.48
C GLU A 242 12.85 -11.22 23.41
N GLY A 243 11.55 -11.47 23.20
CA GLY A 243 10.53 -10.43 23.00
C GLY A 243 9.63 -10.16 24.20
N TRP A 244 9.62 -11.08 25.16
CA TRP A 244 8.67 -11.10 26.27
C TRP A 244 9.40 -11.38 27.58
N ASP A 245 9.18 -10.53 28.58
CA ASP A 245 9.59 -10.79 29.95
C ASP A 245 8.35 -11.04 30.81
N PHE A 246 7.99 -12.32 30.94
CA PHE A 246 6.84 -12.76 31.73
C PHE A 246 7.02 -12.55 33.23
N LYS A 247 8.25 -12.40 33.74
CA LYS A 247 8.48 -12.13 35.16
C LYS A 247 8.16 -10.67 35.47
N ARG A 248 8.53 -9.76 34.58
CA ARG A 248 8.24 -8.32 34.68
C ARG A 248 6.88 -7.93 34.08
N ASN A 249 6.20 -8.85 33.40
CA ASN A 249 4.96 -8.59 32.64
C ASN A 249 5.12 -7.46 31.60
N VAL A 250 6.22 -7.49 30.85
CA VAL A 250 6.53 -6.49 29.83
C VAL A 250 6.93 -7.11 28.49
N LEU A 251 6.65 -6.38 27.41
CA LEU A 251 7.28 -6.57 26.12
C LEU A 251 8.60 -5.84 26.07
N VAL A 252 9.63 -6.55 25.63
CA VAL A 252 10.98 -6.00 25.55
C VAL A 252 11.11 -5.15 24.28
N CYS A 253 11.55 -3.91 24.46
CA CYS A 253 11.82 -2.99 23.36
C CYS A 253 13.13 -3.34 22.65
N ASP A 254 13.25 -2.95 21.37
CA ASP A 254 14.45 -3.24 20.58
C ASP A 254 15.67 -2.39 20.94
N GLY A 255 15.49 -1.34 21.75
CA GLY A 255 16.54 -0.41 22.18
C GLY A 255 16.99 0.59 21.09
N ALA A 256 16.56 0.41 19.84
CA ALA A 256 16.96 1.24 18.71
C ALA A 256 15.86 2.22 18.31
N ALA A 257 14.64 1.70 18.15
CA ALA A 257 13.45 2.47 17.80
C ALA A 257 12.65 2.87 19.05
N ARG A 258 12.77 2.10 20.13
CA ARG A 258 12.13 2.34 21.43
C ARG A 258 13.09 1.93 22.55
N THR A 259 13.19 2.77 23.58
CA THR A 259 14.09 2.57 24.74
C THR A 259 13.38 2.01 25.98
N GLU A 260 12.06 2.14 26.05
CA GLU A 260 11.26 1.71 27.20
C GLU A 260 10.45 0.45 26.87
N ASP A 261 10.51 -0.54 27.77
CA ASP A 261 9.68 -1.73 27.69
C ASP A 261 8.18 -1.38 27.83
N VAL A 262 7.30 -2.18 27.23
CA VAL A 262 5.85 -1.93 27.24
C VAL A 262 5.15 -2.91 28.19
N PRO A 263 4.49 -2.46 29.26
CA PRO A 263 3.70 -3.33 30.13
C PRO A 263 2.61 -4.09 29.36
N PHE A 264 2.34 -5.35 29.74
CA PHE A 264 1.25 -6.12 29.13
C PHE A 264 -0.11 -5.43 29.29
N ALA A 265 -0.33 -4.72 30.40
CA ALA A 265 -1.54 -3.95 30.62
C ALA A 265 -1.74 -2.78 29.62
N ASP A 266 -0.67 -2.36 28.94
CA ASP A 266 -0.71 -1.30 27.93
C ASP A 266 -0.90 -1.85 26.50
N LEU A 267 -1.07 -3.16 26.31
CA LEU A 267 -1.32 -3.76 24.99
C LEU A 267 -2.75 -3.57 24.53
N THR A 268 -3.24 -2.34 24.57
CA THR A 268 -4.57 -1.92 24.10
C THR A 268 -4.40 -0.76 23.12
N MET A 269 -5.36 -0.53 22.24
CA MET A 269 -5.28 0.57 21.27
C MET A 269 -5.02 1.94 21.92
N THR A 270 -5.61 2.20 23.09
CA THR A 270 -5.56 3.50 23.75
C THR A 270 -4.31 3.71 24.62
N ARG A 271 -3.77 2.64 25.20
CA ARG A 271 -2.62 2.72 26.10
C ARG A 271 -1.29 2.39 25.42
N PHE A 272 -1.33 1.68 24.30
CA PHE A 272 -0.11 1.29 23.62
C PHE A 272 0.63 2.54 23.14
N PRO A 273 1.93 2.68 23.45
CA PRO A 273 2.70 3.88 23.14
C PRO A 273 3.09 3.95 21.66
N TRP A 274 2.12 4.17 20.77
CA TRP A 274 2.30 4.14 19.30
C TRP A 274 3.43 5.05 18.82
N ARG A 275 4.28 4.52 17.93
CA ARG A 275 5.28 5.30 17.20
C ARG A 275 4.72 5.78 15.89
N SER A 276 5.05 7.03 15.56
CA SER A 276 4.80 7.58 14.24
C SER A 276 5.79 7.02 13.23
N HIS A 277 5.39 6.85 11.98
CA HIS A 277 6.25 6.32 10.93
C HIS A 277 5.96 6.96 9.57
N ASP A 278 7.00 7.21 8.78
CA ASP A 278 6.86 7.91 7.50
C ASP A 278 6.96 6.97 6.30
N ASN A 279 7.62 5.82 6.46
CA ASN A 279 7.95 4.86 5.40
C ASN A 279 6.77 4.27 4.62
N LEU A 280 5.57 4.21 5.22
CA LEU A 280 4.35 3.78 4.54
C LEU A 280 3.41 4.94 4.25
N ALA A 281 3.40 5.98 5.09
CA ALA A 281 2.55 7.15 4.94
C ALA A 281 3.01 8.04 3.78
N LEU A 282 4.32 8.18 3.63
CA LEU A 282 4.99 9.10 2.71
C LEU A 282 5.89 8.32 1.72
N ILE A 283 6.06 8.88 0.54
CA ILE A 283 7.05 8.49 -0.46
C ILE A 283 7.89 9.73 -0.70
N ASP A 284 9.17 9.70 -0.31
CA ASP A 284 10.10 10.84 -0.39
C ASP A 284 9.51 12.16 0.15
N GLY A 285 8.85 12.08 1.32
CA GLY A 285 8.24 13.22 1.99
C GLY A 285 6.87 13.66 1.42
N VAL A 286 6.41 13.06 0.33
CA VAL A 286 5.10 13.32 -0.27
C VAL A 286 4.09 12.28 0.22
N ALA A 287 2.91 12.72 0.66
CA ALA A 287 1.83 11.82 1.03
C ALA A 287 1.49 10.87 -0.12
N SER A 288 1.32 9.59 0.18
CA SER A 288 1.16 8.63 -0.92
C SER A 288 -0.18 8.76 -1.65
N VAL A 289 -1.16 9.48 -1.10
CA VAL A 289 -2.46 9.82 -1.69
C VAL A 289 -2.63 11.35 -1.68
N GLY A 290 -3.48 11.91 -2.55
CA GLY A 290 -3.59 13.36 -2.71
C GLY A 290 -4.46 14.08 -1.65
N GLY A 291 -5.46 13.41 -1.08
CA GLY A 291 -6.44 14.10 -0.20
C GLY A 291 -5.91 14.60 1.15
N THR A 292 -4.62 14.51 1.46
CA THR A 292 -4.06 14.79 2.79
C THR A 292 -2.55 15.01 2.78
N CYS A 293 -2.04 15.87 3.67
CA CYS A 293 -0.60 16.06 3.90
C CYS A 293 0.00 15.10 4.93
N THR A 294 -0.82 14.37 5.69
CA THR A 294 -0.37 13.47 6.76
C THR A 294 -0.25 12.01 6.34
N GLY A 295 -0.64 11.67 5.10
CA GLY A 295 -0.49 10.33 4.51
C GLY A 295 -1.77 9.49 4.50
N ILE A 296 -1.65 8.18 4.35
CA ILE A 296 -2.71 7.29 3.84
C ILE A 296 -3.82 6.98 4.87
N GLY A 297 -3.72 7.45 6.11
CA GLY A 297 -4.70 7.13 7.16
C GLY A 297 -6.13 7.58 6.84
N SER A 298 -6.27 8.89 6.64
CA SER A 298 -7.55 9.51 6.32
C SER A 298 -7.40 10.66 5.33
N THR A 299 -8.33 10.74 4.38
CA THR A 299 -8.48 11.88 3.46
C THR A 299 -9.63 12.79 3.82
N LYS A 300 -10.07 12.79 5.10
CA LYS A 300 -11.10 13.72 5.58
C LYS A 300 -10.70 15.14 5.19
N MET A 301 -11.41 15.69 4.22
CA MET A 301 -11.31 17.08 3.81
C MET A 301 -12.49 17.85 4.41
N LEU A 302 -12.23 19.09 4.81
CA LEU A 302 -13.25 19.99 5.31
C LEU A 302 -13.88 20.75 4.14
N ALA A 303 -15.20 20.94 4.20
CA ALA A 303 -15.87 21.84 3.27
C ALA A 303 -15.34 23.26 3.48
N ASP A 304 -14.94 23.91 2.39
CA ASP A 304 -14.52 25.30 2.42
C ASP A 304 -15.75 26.20 2.43
N ALA A 305 -16.19 26.57 3.63
CA ALA A 305 -17.33 27.47 3.82
C ALA A 305 -17.17 28.82 3.08
N SER A 306 -15.94 29.24 2.77
CA SER A 306 -15.65 30.47 2.03
C SER A 306 -15.86 30.36 0.51
N ALA A 307 -15.96 29.15 -0.03
CA ALA A 307 -16.04 28.88 -1.48
C ALA A 307 -17.44 28.51 -1.97
N ALA A 308 -18.44 28.43 -1.08
CA ALA A 308 -19.82 28.03 -1.42
C ALA A 308 -20.55 29.01 -2.36
N LEU A 309 -19.94 30.16 -2.70
CA LEU A 309 -20.58 31.24 -3.45
C LEU A 309 -20.27 31.30 -4.95
N HIS A 310 -19.34 30.51 -5.50
CA HIS A 310 -19.02 30.63 -6.93
C HIS A 310 -18.82 29.29 -7.66
N VAL A 311 -19.84 29.01 -8.49
CA VAL A 311 -19.83 28.16 -9.70
C VAL A 311 -19.82 26.65 -9.46
N GLN A 312 -20.93 26.01 -9.87
CA GLN A 312 -21.16 24.55 -9.97
C GLN A 312 -21.13 23.74 -8.66
N ARG A 313 -22.03 24.03 -7.69
CA ARG A 313 -22.60 23.13 -6.63
C ARG A 313 -21.71 22.07 -5.92
N LEU A 314 -20.40 22.08 -6.08
CA LEU A 314 -19.43 21.22 -5.42
C LEU A 314 -18.65 22.10 -4.47
N ALA A 315 -18.86 21.90 -3.17
CA ALA A 315 -18.08 22.59 -2.16
C ALA A 315 -16.60 22.30 -2.40
N ARG A 316 -15.78 23.36 -2.48
CA ARG A 316 -14.33 23.20 -2.54
C ARG A 316 -13.88 22.51 -1.25
N LEU A 317 -13.11 21.43 -1.37
CA LEU A 317 -12.64 20.66 -0.23
C LEU A 317 -11.20 21.08 0.12
N LYS A 318 -10.91 21.20 1.41
CA LYS A 318 -9.59 21.56 1.96
C LYS A 318 -9.07 20.44 2.84
N CYS A 319 -7.77 20.17 2.79
CA CYS A 319 -7.11 19.25 3.70
C CYS A 319 -7.42 19.64 5.16
N ARG A 320 -7.92 18.70 5.95
CA ARG A 320 -8.24 18.94 7.38
C ARG A 320 -7.03 19.36 8.21
N TYR A 321 -5.82 18.98 7.81
CA TYR A 321 -4.62 19.15 8.60
C TYR A 321 -3.91 20.49 8.34
N CYS A 322 -3.84 20.93 7.08
CA CYS A 322 -3.11 22.16 6.71
C CYS A 322 -3.95 23.18 5.93
N GLY A 323 -5.20 22.85 5.57
CA GLY A 323 -6.09 23.74 4.83
C GLY A 323 -5.81 23.85 3.32
N ASP A 324 -4.84 23.10 2.78
CA ASP A 324 -4.52 23.08 1.36
C ASP A 324 -5.71 22.61 0.51
N ALA A 325 -5.94 23.29 -0.61
CA ALA A 325 -7.03 23.00 -1.54
C ALA A 325 -6.53 22.50 -2.90
N THR A 326 -5.24 22.15 -3.00
CA THR A 326 -4.57 21.65 -4.22
C THR A 326 -4.48 20.13 -4.25
N TYR A 327 -5.12 19.46 -3.28
CA TYR A 327 -5.11 18.02 -3.16
C TYR A 327 -3.69 17.45 -3.04
N HIS A 328 -2.81 18.22 -2.41
CA HIS A 328 -1.42 17.86 -2.19
C HIS A 328 -0.75 17.25 -3.42
N ALA A 329 -0.99 17.82 -4.60
CA ALA A 329 -0.25 17.45 -5.80
C ALA A 329 1.26 17.48 -5.48
N ALA A 330 1.99 16.45 -5.91
CA ALA A 330 3.39 16.32 -5.60
C ALA A 330 4.10 17.57 -6.15
N GLY A 331 4.99 18.13 -5.32
CA GLY A 331 5.79 19.27 -5.70
C GLY A 331 6.79 18.95 -6.82
N ARG A 332 7.87 19.72 -6.92
CA ARG A 332 8.92 19.41 -7.90
C ARG A 332 9.46 17.98 -7.66
N PRO A 333 9.52 17.13 -8.70
CA PRO A 333 10.08 15.79 -8.59
C PRO A 333 11.51 15.82 -8.06
N PHE A 334 11.92 14.76 -7.34
CA PHE A 334 13.31 14.57 -6.94
C PHE A 334 14.25 14.63 -8.15
N ARG A 335 15.34 15.39 -8.02
CA ARG A 335 16.39 15.50 -9.02
C ARG A 335 17.75 15.36 -8.34
N THR A 336 18.62 14.59 -8.95
CA THR A 336 20.03 14.48 -8.57
C THR A 336 20.86 15.65 -9.10
N ASP A 337 20.36 16.34 -10.13
CA ASP A 337 21.02 17.46 -10.84
C ASP A 337 22.41 17.14 -11.42
N ARG A 338 22.86 15.87 -11.37
CA ARG A 338 24.11 15.41 -11.99
C ARG A 338 23.91 15.06 -13.47
N PRO A 339 24.90 15.32 -14.35
CA PRO A 339 24.80 14.96 -15.76
C PRO A 339 24.67 13.44 -15.95
N PHE A 340 23.99 13.00 -17.02
CA PHE A 340 23.92 11.60 -17.43
C PHE A 340 25.27 11.13 -17.97
N THR A 341 25.71 9.92 -17.60
CA THR A 341 26.91 9.29 -18.19
C THR A 341 26.54 8.49 -19.44
N ASP A 342 27.55 8.16 -20.24
CA ASP A 342 27.35 7.35 -21.46
C ASP A 342 26.81 5.96 -21.13
N GLU A 343 27.22 5.36 -20.00
CA GLU A 343 26.70 4.07 -19.54
C GLU A 343 25.23 4.14 -19.15
N GLU A 344 24.82 5.25 -18.51
CA GLU A 344 23.42 5.50 -18.16
C GLU A 344 22.56 5.67 -19.42
N ASP A 345 23.07 6.38 -20.44
CA ASP A 345 22.38 6.53 -21.72
C ASP A 345 22.23 5.20 -22.45
N GLN A 346 23.29 4.39 -22.49
CA GLN A 346 23.21 3.03 -23.06
C GLN A 346 22.16 2.19 -22.36
N LEU A 347 22.10 2.25 -21.02
CA LEU A 347 21.11 1.53 -20.23
C LEU A 347 19.69 2.00 -20.55
N VAL A 348 19.47 3.32 -20.66
CA VAL A 348 18.18 3.90 -21.07
C VAL A 348 17.78 3.43 -22.45
N LEU A 349 18.68 3.44 -23.44
CA LEU A 349 18.40 3.01 -24.82
C LEU A 349 18.06 1.50 -24.89
N ILE A 350 18.77 0.65 -24.16
CA ILE A 350 18.48 -0.79 -24.07
C ILE A 350 17.07 -1.02 -23.51
N HIS A 351 16.67 -0.24 -22.51
CA HIS A 351 15.35 -0.34 -21.90
C HIS A 351 14.25 0.34 -22.73
N LEU A 352 14.57 1.37 -23.51
CA LEU A 352 13.66 2.04 -24.43
C LEU A 352 13.10 1.04 -25.45
N TYR A 353 13.92 0.15 -25.98
CA TYR A 353 13.45 -0.91 -26.88
C TYR A 353 12.36 -1.79 -26.21
N LYS A 354 12.53 -2.14 -24.92
CA LYS A 354 11.52 -2.89 -24.16
C LYS A 354 10.24 -2.09 -23.88
N ILE A 355 10.38 -0.77 -23.67
CA ILE A 355 9.26 0.16 -23.49
C ILE A 355 8.45 0.31 -24.79
N LEU A 356 9.13 0.41 -25.93
CA LEU A 356 8.52 0.59 -27.25
C LEU A 356 7.86 -0.69 -27.78
N THR A 357 8.37 -1.87 -27.41
CA THR A 357 7.82 -3.19 -27.80
C THR A 357 6.63 -3.65 -26.95
N GLY A 358 6.03 -2.75 -26.16
CA GLY A 358 4.78 -3.01 -25.43
C GLY A 358 4.96 -3.57 -24.01
N GLY A 359 6.14 -3.44 -23.42
CA GLY A 359 6.36 -3.74 -22.00
C GLY A 359 5.69 -2.72 -21.05
N ASP A 360 5.62 -3.08 -19.76
CA ASP A 360 5.16 -2.18 -18.70
C ASP A 360 6.10 -0.98 -18.57
N LYS A 361 5.63 0.18 -19.01
CA LYS A 361 6.41 1.42 -19.09
C LYS A 361 6.77 1.96 -17.70
N VAL A 362 5.86 1.85 -16.75
CA VAL A 362 6.07 2.32 -15.37
C VAL A 362 7.15 1.47 -14.72
N ALA A 363 7.00 0.15 -14.73
CA ALA A 363 7.97 -0.76 -14.14
C ALA A 363 9.38 -0.63 -14.79
N ALA A 364 9.44 -0.37 -16.09
CA ALA A 364 10.71 -0.14 -16.79
C ALA A 364 11.40 1.15 -16.33
N VAL A 365 10.66 2.25 -16.18
CA VAL A 365 11.17 3.55 -15.69
C VAL A 365 11.62 3.47 -14.24
N GLU A 366 10.83 2.83 -13.37
CA GLU A 366 11.18 2.67 -11.94
C GLU A 366 12.45 1.82 -11.76
N LYS A 367 12.56 0.74 -12.55
CA LYS A 367 13.76 -0.10 -12.55
C LYS A 367 15.01 0.70 -12.96
N LEU A 368 14.92 1.48 -14.04
CA LEU A 368 15.99 2.35 -14.51
C LEU A 368 16.39 3.39 -13.46
N ALA A 369 15.40 4.05 -12.86
CA ALA A 369 15.61 5.05 -11.80
C ALA A 369 16.35 4.44 -10.60
N HIS A 370 15.97 3.23 -10.19
CA HIS A 370 16.64 2.51 -9.12
C HIS A 370 18.09 2.12 -9.47
N GLU A 371 18.32 1.51 -10.64
CA GLU A 371 19.66 1.08 -11.09
C GLU A 371 20.63 2.26 -11.21
N MET A 372 20.15 3.41 -11.72
CA MET A 372 20.94 4.63 -11.85
C MET A 372 20.96 5.50 -10.58
N ARG A 373 20.20 5.14 -9.53
CA ARG A 373 20.01 5.98 -8.33
C ARG A 373 19.59 7.42 -8.68
N ARG A 374 18.59 7.57 -9.54
CA ARG A 374 18.02 8.85 -10.01
C ARG A 374 16.52 8.93 -9.73
N GLY A 375 15.94 10.12 -9.82
CA GLY A 375 14.49 10.28 -9.79
C GLY A 375 13.84 9.78 -11.08
N THR A 376 12.63 9.21 -11.01
CA THR A 376 11.89 8.74 -12.21
C THR A 376 11.65 9.86 -13.21
N TYR A 377 11.43 11.07 -12.73
CA TYR A 377 11.26 12.24 -13.59
C TYR A 377 12.51 12.53 -14.43
N GLU A 378 13.71 12.43 -13.86
CA GLU A 378 14.97 12.62 -14.61
C GLU A 378 15.10 11.56 -15.70
N VAL A 379 14.77 10.31 -15.39
CA VAL A 379 14.79 9.20 -16.34
C VAL A 379 13.78 9.41 -17.47
N ILE A 380 12.55 9.83 -17.16
CA ILE A 380 11.52 10.15 -18.17
C ILE A 380 11.99 11.30 -19.07
N CYS A 381 12.53 12.37 -18.49
CA CYS A 381 13.07 13.49 -19.27
C CYS A 381 14.23 13.04 -20.16
N ARG A 382 15.09 12.13 -19.67
CA ARG A 382 16.20 11.61 -20.48
C ARG A 382 15.72 10.71 -21.60
N ILE A 383 14.72 9.84 -21.34
CA ILE A 383 14.05 9.05 -22.38
C ILE A 383 13.49 9.98 -23.46
N GLN A 384 12.77 11.03 -23.07
CA GLN A 384 12.23 12.03 -24.00
C GLN A 384 13.34 12.74 -24.78
N TYR A 385 14.42 13.13 -24.12
CA TYR A 385 15.58 13.75 -24.76
C TYR A 385 16.22 12.81 -25.79
N LEU A 386 16.50 11.56 -25.43
CA LEU A 386 17.14 10.58 -26.29
C LEU A 386 16.23 10.19 -27.46
N THR A 387 14.93 9.96 -27.21
CA THR A 387 13.95 9.68 -28.29
C THR A 387 13.79 10.86 -29.24
N ASN A 388 13.66 12.09 -28.74
CA ASN A 388 13.58 13.28 -29.58
C ASN A 388 14.89 13.56 -30.33
N SER A 389 16.03 13.18 -29.75
CA SER A 389 17.33 13.26 -30.44
C SER A 389 17.46 12.18 -31.50
N SER A 390 16.91 10.98 -31.27
CA SER A 390 16.86 9.91 -32.26
C SER A 390 15.94 10.24 -33.43
N THR A 391 14.78 10.89 -33.24
CA THR A 391 13.97 11.38 -34.35
C THR A 391 14.72 12.45 -35.15
N LYS A 392 15.37 13.41 -34.49
CA LYS A 392 16.23 14.39 -35.17
C LYS A 392 17.39 13.75 -35.95
N LEU A 393 17.97 12.68 -35.43
CA LEU A 393 19.00 11.90 -36.13
C LEU A 393 18.41 11.15 -37.33
N MET A 394 17.23 10.53 -37.20
CA MET A 394 16.54 9.88 -38.32
C MET A 394 16.15 10.87 -39.41
N ASP A 395 15.68 12.07 -39.05
CA ASP A 395 15.39 13.14 -40.00
C ASP A 395 16.66 13.63 -40.73
N SER A 396 17.81 13.62 -40.05
CA SER A 396 19.12 13.95 -40.65
C SER A 396 19.76 12.80 -41.45
N ILE A 397 19.23 11.58 -41.30
CA ILE A 397 19.72 10.37 -41.98
C ILE A 397 18.82 10.01 -43.17
N ASP A 398 17.68 10.69 -43.38
CA ASP A 398 16.89 10.54 -44.61
C ASP A 398 17.72 11.01 -45.83
N PRO A 399 18.13 10.09 -46.72
CA PRO A 399 18.95 10.41 -47.89
C PRO A 399 18.23 11.30 -48.90
N ASN A 400 16.92 11.53 -48.72
CA ASN A 400 16.11 12.38 -49.57
C ASN A 400 15.94 13.81 -49.02
N SER A 401 16.51 14.15 -47.85
CA SER A 401 16.65 15.55 -47.45
C SER A 401 17.78 16.22 -48.23
N LEU A 402 17.59 16.31 -49.55
CA LEU A 402 18.38 17.16 -50.42
C LEU A 402 18.20 18.59 -49.94
N SER A 403 19.26 19.09 -49.32
CA SER A 403 19.67 20.47 -49.42
C SER A 403 19.52 20.96 -50.86
N ASP A 404 18.71 22.00 -51.04
CA ASP A 404 18.95 23.01 -52.07
C ASP A 404 18.85 24.40 -51.38
N PRO A 405 19.66 25.38 -51.82
CA PRO A 405 19.96 26.62 -51.10
C PRO A 405 18.80 27.60 -50.90
#